data_AF-A0A2K3E5P1-F1
#
_entry.id   AF-A0A2K3E5P1-F1
#
_cell.length_a   1.000
_cell.length_b   1.000
_cell.length_c   1.000
_cell.angle_alpha   90.00
_cell.angle_beta   90.00
_cell.angle_gamma   90.00
#
_symmetry.space_group_name_H-M   'P 1'
#
loop_
_entity.id
_entity.type
_entity.pdbx_description
1 polymer ?
#
loop_
_entity_poly.entity_id
_entity_poly.type
_entity_poly.pdbx_seq_one_letter_code
_entity_poly.pdbx_strand_id
1 'polypeptide(L)'
;MNQAEFDAVMTANANWAWPGSLDGWKLSHDAIRFDMDNLAAGFSKTKEMLASGKPLAGWQVTAIHAVTKHFYHEVRMHHDHEEDIFFPYLEKKVKVPPKMSSDHKSLVELLDRVRDLALSLKPGAPEACLSTVEELHSALLQLRKDMKEHLEEEEIIGLPLMRKNFTSKEILIPEKELVADLKPSDMAWFLRPMKTVEEKRQAMSRVGIPDLIQTLVMMPAVRKDEAGLVRMYRELAAGEPIAPPAKKGFLCFAA
;
A
#
# COMPACT_ATOMS: atom_id res chain seq x y z
N MET A 1 18.52 -21.47 -5.08
CA MET A 1 19.54 -20.41 -5.16
C MET A 1 20.21 -20.31 -3.81
N ASN A 2 21.54 -20.19 -3.74
CA ASN A 2 22.23 -19.95 -2.47
C ASN A 2 22.25 -18.44 -2.14
N GLN A 3 22.62 -18.07 -0.90
CA GLN A 3 22.60 -16.67 -0.46
C GLN A 3 23.49 -15.76 -1.32
N ALA A 4 24.70 -16.21 -1.67
CA ALA A 4 25.63 -15.39 -2.46
C ALA A 4 25.07 -15.10 -3.87
N GLU A 5 24.41 -16.06 -4.48
CA GLU A 5 23.75 -15.91 -5.77
C GLU A 5 22.52 -15.00 -5.65
N PHE A 6 21.74 -15.09 -4.57
CA PHE A 6 20.65 -14.16 -4.28
C PHE A 6 21.18 -12.73 -4.18
N ASP A 7 22.21 -12.50 -3.36
CA ASP A 7 22.81 -11.18 -3.15
C ASP A 7 23.39 -10.59 -4.45
N ALA A 8 24.05 -11.41 -5.26
CA ALA A 8 24.58 -10.99 -6.56
C ALA A 8 23.48 -10.52 -7.54
N VAL A 9 22.32 -11.18 -7.52
CA VAL A 9 21.18 -10.83 -8.37
C VAL A 9 20.45 -9.60 -7.85
N MET A 10 20.30 -9.49 -6.54
CA MET A 10 19.53 -8.43 -5.90
C MET A 10 20.33 -7.12 -5.72
N THR A 11 21.65 -7.15 -5.81
CA THR A 11 22.47 -5.93 -5.88
C THR A 11 22.42 -5.29 -7.27
N ALA A 12 22.81 -4.02 -7.35
CA ALA A 12 22.93 -3.33 -8.62
C ALA A 12 24.02 -3.98 -9.49
N ASN A 13 23.76 -4.16 -10.77
CA ASN A 13 24.66 -4.78 -11.74
C ASN A 13 24.44 -4.19 -13.16
N ALA A 14 25.16 -4.71 -14.16
CA ALA A 14 25.11 -4.17 -15.52
C ALA A 14 23.70 -4.23 -16.17
N ASN A 15 22.87 -5.18 -15.78
CA ASN A 15 21.50 -5.34 -16.29
C ASN A 15 20.47 -4.56 -15.46
N TRP A 16 20.82 -4.21 -14.23
CA TRP A 16 19.97 -3.56 -13.24
C TRP A 16 20.74 -2.51 -12.46
N ALA A 17 20.58 -1.23 -12.84
CA ALA A 17 21.36 -0.13 -12.28
C ALA A 17 21.06 0.18 -10.80
N TRP A 18 20.08 -0.49 -10.19
CA TRP A 18 19.64 -0.29 -8.81
C TRP A 18 19.45 -1.63 -8.07
N PRO A 19 19.54 -1.64 -6.73
CA PRO A 19 19.25 -2.82 -5.94
C PRO A 19 17.77 -3.20 -6.03
N GLY A 20 17.46 -4.49 -5.83
CA GLY A 20 16.09 -5.02 -5.90
C GLY A 20 15.15 -4.46 -4.82
N SER A 21 15.70 -3.90 -3.74
CA SER A 21 14.92 -3.14 -2.75
C SER A 21 14.23 -1.91 -3.35
N LEU A 22 14.67 -1.46 -4.52
CA LEU A 22 14.04 -0.36 -5.22
C LEU A 22 13.08 -0.84 -6.31
N ASP A 23 13.03 -2.10 -6.71
CA ASP A 23 12.19 -2.54 -7.85
C ASP A 23 10.71 -2.17 -7.65
N GLY A 24 10.00 -1.80 -8.73
CA GLY A 24 8.63 -1.31 -8.64
C GLY A 24 7.71 -2.29 -7.90
N TRP A 25 7.85 -3.57 -8.22
CA TRP A 25 7.14 -4.65 -7.55
C TRP A 25 7.38 -4.68 -6.03
N LYS A 26 8.65 -4.59 -5.58
CA LYS A 26 9.00 -4.53 -4.14
C LYS A 26 8.44 -3.28 -3.45
N LEU A 27 8.46 -2.14 -4.14
CA LEU A 27 7.94 -0.89 -3.59
C LEU A 27 6.43 -0.94 -3.37
N SER A 28 5.67 -1.56 -4.29
CA SER A 28 4.24 -1.83 -4.10
C SER A 28 4.01 -2.69 -2.85
N HIS A 29 4.82 -3.73 -2.64
CA HIS A 29 4.71 -4.58 -1.46
C HIS A 29 4.97 -3.81 -0.16
N ASP A 30 5.93 -2.88 -0.19
CA ASP A 30 6.19 -2.02 0.96
C ASP A 30 5.05 -1.05 1.26
N ALA A 31 4.33 -0.58 0.23
CA ALA A 31 3.12 0.22 0.41
C ALA A 31 1.98 -0.61 1.04
N ILE A 32 1.81 -1.87 0.61
CA ILE A 32 0.85 -2.80 1.22
C ILE A 32 1.20 -3.06 2.69
N ARG A 33 2.47 -3.35 3.01
CA ARG A 33 2.94 -3.54 4.38
C ARG A 33 2.70 -2.30 5.24
N PHE A 34 2.98 -1.12 4.70
CA PHE A 34 2.74 0.15 5.38
C PHE A 34 1.26 0.29 5.78
N ASP A 35 0.33 0.08 4.86
CA ASP A 35 -1.09 0.21 5.15
C ASP A 35 -1.58 -0.85 6.14
N MET A 36 -1.16 -2.11 6.00
CA MET A 36 -1.52 -3.18 6.93
C MET A 36 -1.05 -2.91 8.36
N ASP A 37 0.18 -2.43 8.53
CA ASP A 37 0.72 -2.11 9.87
C ASP A 37 -0.03 -0.94 10.52
N ASN A 38 -0.38 0.09 9.73
CA ASN A 38 -1.14 1.24 10.21
C ASN A 38 -2.60 0.90 10.53
N LEU A 39 -3.27 0.10 9.69
CA LEU A 39 -4.62 -0.40 9.94
C LEU A 39 -4.66 -1.26 11.21
N ALA A 40 -3.68 -2.16 11.38
CA ALA A 40 -3.62 -3.02 12.57
C ALA A 40 -3.47 -2.20 13.85
N ALA A 41 -2.63 -1.17 13.84
CA ALA A 41 -2.49 -0.24 14.95
C ALA A 41 -3.80 0.51 15.25
N GLY A 42 -4.46 1.06 14.21
CA GLY A 42 -5.72 1.78 14.35
C GLY A 42 -6.88 0.91 14.87
N PHE A 43 -7.01 -0.31 14.36
CA PHE A 43 -8.05 -1.25 14.81
C PHE A 43 -7.78 -1.77 16.22
N SER A 44 -6.52 -2.05 16.56
CA SER A 44 -6.11 -2.41 17.92
C SER A 44 -6.48 -1.30 18.92
N LYS A 45 -6.16 -0.03 18.60
CA LYS A 45 -6.51 1.10 19.45
C LYS A 45 -8.01 1.30 19.59
N THR A 46 -8.75 1.17 18.48
CA THR A 46 -10.21 1.25 18.49
C THR A 46 -10.83 0.18 19.39
N LYS A 47 -10.33 -1.06 19.31
CA LYS A 47 -10.73 -2.16 20.20
C LYS A 47 -10.46 -1.84 21.67
N GLU A 48 -9.25 -1.35 22.00
CA GLU A 48 -8.88 -0.94 23.36
C GLU A 48 -9.83 0.13 23.92
N MET A 49 -10.17 1.14 23.12
CA MET A 49 -11.08 2.19 23.53
C MET A 49 -12.48 1.65 23.83
N LEU A 50 -13.02 0.77 22.98
CA LEU A 50 -14.32 0.12 23.21
C LEU A 50 -14.31 -0.75 24.48
N ALA A 51 -13.25 -1.53 24.68
CA ALA A 51 -13.09 -2.34 25.89
C ALA A 51 -13.00 -1.48 27.18
N SER A 52 -12.52 -0.23 27.08
CA SER A 52 -12.52 0.74 28.18
C SER A 52 -13.87 1.46 28.40
N GLY A 53 -14.91 1.09 27.65
CA GLY A 53 -16.24 1.69 27.74
C GLY A 53 -16.43 2.97 26.94
N LYS A 54 -15.45 3.39 26.12
CA LYS A 54 -15.62 4.57 25.25
C LYS A 54 -16.45 4.20 24.01
N PRO A 55 -17.45 5.00 23.62
CA PRO A 55 -18.25 4.72 22.44
C PRO A 55 -17.42 4.82 21.15
N LEU A 56 -17.87 4.13 20.09
CA LEU A 56 -17.29 4.28 18.76
C LEU A 56 -17.75 5.62 18.16
N ALA A 57 -16.82 6.56 18.03
CA ALA A 57 -17.14 7.91 17.59
C ALA A 57 -17.34 8.00 16.05
N GLY A 58 -18.12 8.98 15.61
CA GLY A 58 -18.39 9.22 14.18
C GLY A 58 -17.13 9.47 13.34
N TRP A 59 -16.13 10.13 13.91
CA TRP A 59 -14.85 10.36 13.23
C TRP A 59 -14.07 9.06 13.02
N GLN A 60 -14.13 8.11 13.98
CA GLN A 60 -13.45 6.82 13.87
C GLN A 60 -14.07 6.00 12.74
N VAL A 61 -15.41 5.92 12.69
CA VAL A 61 -16.11 5.21 11.62
C VAL A 61 -15.79 5.81 10.26
N THR A 62 -15.79 7.14 10.16
CA THR A 62 -15.43 7.84 8.91
C THR A 62 -14.01 7.52 8.48
N ALA A 63 -13.05 7.57 9.41
CA ALA A 63 -11.65 7.26 9.15
C ALA A 63 -11.48 5.80 8.73
N ILE A 64 -12.03 4.84 9.50
CA ILE A 64 -11.98 3.40 9.21
C ILE A 64 -12.55 3.11 7.82
N HIS A 65 -13.71 3.67 7.48
CA HIS A 65 -14.29 3.51 6.14
C HIS A 65 -13.37 4.03 5.05
N ALA A 66 -12.81 5.23 5.21
CA ALA A 66 -11.96 5.86 4.21
C ALA A 66 -10.67 5.06 3.99
N VAL A 67 -9.96 4.72 5.08
CA VAL A 67 -8.68 4.01 4.98
C VAL A 67 -8.83 2.57 4.51
N THR A 68 -9.89 1.87 4.92
CA THR A 68 -10.14 0.49 4.46
C THR A 68 -10.57 0.47 3.00
N LYS A 69 -11.39 1.41 2.54
CA LYS A 69 -11.75 1.51 1.10
C LYS A 69 -10.54 1.75 0.23
N HIS A 70 -9.65 2.63 0.67
CA HIS A 70 -8.42 2.91 -0.05
C HIS A 70 -7.50 1.68 -0.07
N PHE A 71 -7.21 1.08 1.09
CA PHE A 71 -6.42 -0.15 1.16
C PHE A 71 -6.99 -1.28 0.29
N TYR A 72 -8.32 -1.45 0.29
CA TYR A 72 -9.00 -2.39 -0.59
C TYR A 72 -8.71 -2.14 -2.07
N HIS A 73 -8.87 -0.89 -2.52
CA HIS A 73 -8.61 -0.49 -3.90
C HIS A 73 -7.16 -0.78 -4.31
N GLU A 74 -6.19 -0.38 -3.49
CA GLU A 74 -4.78 -0.50 -3.84
C GLU A 74 -4.29 -1.96 -3.89
N VAL A 75 -4.71 -2.81 -2.93
CA VAL A 75 -4.37 -4.24 -2.96
C VAL A 75 -5.02 -4.94 -4.14
N ARG A 76 -6.30 -4.64 -4.44
CA ARG A 76 -6.98 -5.19 -5.63
C ARG A 76 -6.25 -4.79 -6.90
N MET A 77 -5.99 -3.50 -7.08
CA MET A 77 -5.25 -2.98 -8.22
C MET A 77 -3.88 -3.65 -8.37
N HIS A 78 -3.13 -3.80 -7.27
CA HIS A 78 -1.82 -4.45 -7.32
C HIS A 78 -1.89 -5.91 -7.80
N HIS A 79 -2.77 -6.73 -7.24
CA HIS A 79 -2.90 -8.13 -7.68
C HIS A 79 -3.50 -8.24 -9.08
N ASP A 80 -4.48 -7.40 -9.44
CA ASP A 80 -5.04 -7.37 -10.80
C ASP A 80 -3.92 -7.02 -11.82
N HIS A 81 -3.01 -6.08 -11.49
CA HIS A 81 -1.82 -5.78 -12.30
C HIS A 81 -0.85 -6.95 -12.44
N GLU A 82 -0.66 -7.74 -11.39
CA GLU A 82 0.18 -8.93 -11.44
C GLU A 82 -0.40 -9.98 -12.37
N GLU A 83 -1.69 -10.28 -12.20
CA GLU A 83 -2.39 -11.32 -12.98
C GLU A 83 -2.56 -10.93 -14.46
N ASP A 84 -2.93 -9.69 -14.74
CA ASP A 84 -3.31 -9.27 -16.09
C ASP A 84 -2.12 -8.80 -16.93
N ILE A 85 -1.05 -8.31 -16.28
CA ILE A 85 0.06 -7.66 -16.97
C ILE A 85 1.40 -8.31 -16.62
N PHE A 86 1.73 -8.38 -15.33
CA PHE A 86 3.11 -8.69 -14.92
C PHE A 86 3.45 -10.18 -15.08
N PHE A 87 2.65 -11.10 -14.53
CA PHE A 87 2.85 -12.55 -14.67
C PHE A 87 2.82 -13.01 -16.13
N PRO A 88 1.86 -12.60 -16.98
CA PRO A 88 1.89 -12.91 -18.41
C PRO A 88 3.14 -12.39 -19.12
N TYR A 89 3.68 -11.25 -18.68
CA TYR A 89 4.92 -10.72 -19.23
C TYR A 89 6.14 -11.57 -18.82
N LEU A 90 6.21 -12.02 -17.56
CA LEU A 90 7.28 -12.89 -17.07
C LEU A 90 7.26 -14.27 -17.75
N GLU A 91 6.07 -14.83 -17.96
CA GLU A 91 5.83 -16.12 -18.65
C GLU A 91 6.49 -16.22 -20.04
N LYS A 92 6.80 -15.07 -20.68
CA LYS A 92 7.54 -15.03 -21.96
C LYS A 92 8.95 -15.60 -21.88
N LYS A 93 9.58 -15.63 -20.70
CA LYS A 93 10.96 -16.12 -20.51
C LYS A 93 11.12 -17.09 -19.34
N VAL A 94 10.25 -17.04 -18.35
CA VAL A 94 10.34 -17.85 -17.15
C VAL A 94 9.01 -18.47 -16.82
N LYS A 95 9.00 -19.68 -16.28
CA LYS A 95 7.77 -20.27 -15.74
C LYS A 95 7.49 -19.63 -14.38
N VAL A 96 6.39 -18.90 -14.26
CA VAL A 96 6.00 -18.29 -12.98
C VAL A 96 5.54 -19.41 -12.03
N PRO A 97 6.03 -19.46 -10.78
CA PRO A 97 5.55 -20.41 -9.80
C PRO A 97 4.02 -20.30 -9.63
N PRO A 98 3.23 -21.38 -9.83
CA PRO A 98 1.77 -21.30 -9.77
C PRO A 98 1.22 -20.77 -8.44
N LYS A 99 1.99 -20.94 -7.36
CA LYS A 99 1.61 -20.49 -6.02
C LYS A 99 1.47 -18.97 -5.92
N MET A 100 2.26 -18.20 -6.68
CA MET A 100 2.19 -16.73 -6.67
C MET A 100 0.79 -16.26 -7.05
N SER A 101 0.21 -16.81 -8.11
CA SER A 101 -1.17 -16.52 -8.52
C SER A 101 -2.22 -17.19 -7.64
N SER A 102 -2.03 -18.47 -7.27
CA SER A 102 -3.10 -19.21 -6.58
C SER A 102 -3.46 -18.67 -5.20
N ASP A 103 -2.50 -18.05 -4.50
CA ASP A 103 -2.72 -17.47 -3.16
C ASP A 103 -3.56 -16.19 -3.22
N HIS A 104 -3.55 -15.45 -4.35
CA HIS A 104 -4.31 -14.21 -4.53
C HIS A 104 -5.79 -14.39 -4.25
N LYS A 105 -6.39 -15.51 -4.69
CA LYS A 105 -7.82 -15.78 -4.47
C LYS A 105 -8.18 -15.75 -2.98
N SER A 106 -7.46 -16.50 -2.15
CA SER A 106 -7.71 -16.55 -0.70
C SER A 106 -7.44 -15.21 -0.01
N LEU A 107 -6.41 -14.48 -0.45
CA LEU A 107 -6.08 -13.17 0.10
C LEU A 107 -7.17 -12.14 -0.22
N VAL A 108 -7.68 -12.16 -1.45
CA VAL A 108 -8.77 -11.29 -1.92
C VAL A 108 -10.07 -11.58 -1.18
N GLU A 109 -10.42 -12.85 -0.96
CA GLU A 109 -11.59 -13.23 -0.16
C GLU A 109 -11.50 -12.68 1.28
N LEU A 110 -10.31 -12.74 1.88
CA LEU A 110 -10.08 -12.20 3.22
C LEU A 110 -10.07 -10.66 3.24
N LEU A 111 -9.55 -10.03 2.19
CA LEU A 111 -9.62 -8.59 1.98
C LEU A 111 -11.07 -8.09 1.83
N ASP A 112 -11.91 -8.82 1.08
CA ASP A 112 -13.35 -8.56 0.97
C ASP A 112 -14.03 -8.59 2.34
N ARG A 113 -13.71 -9.61 3.17
CA ARG A 113 -14.23 -9.69 4.54
C ARG A 113 -13.81 -8.50 5.41
N VAL A 114 -12.54 -8.08 5.34
CA VAL A 114 -12.04 -6.90 6.07
C VAL A 114 -12.80 -5.64 5.64
N ARG A 115 -13.00 -5.45 4.34
CA ARG A 115 -13.80 -4.34 3.79
C ARG A 115 -15.22 -4.37 4.34
N ASP A 116 -15.91 -5.50 4.25
CA ASP A 116 -17.32 -5.59 4.61
C ASP A 116 -17.54 -5.37 6.11
N LEU A 117 -16.69 -5.93 6.96
CA LEU A 117 -16.71 -5.68 8.40
C LEU A 117 -16.48 -4.20 8.71
N ALA A 118 -15.46 -3.58 8.09
CA ALA A 118 -15.16 -2.17 8.30
C ALA A 118 -16.33 -1.27 7.88
N LEU A 119 -16.96 -1.54 6.73
CA LEU A 119 -18.06 -0.74 6.19
C LEU A 119 -19.40 -0.98 6.89
N SER A 120 -19.53 -2.06 7.66
CA SER A 120 -20.70 -2.33 8.49
C SER A 120 -20.75 -1.49 9.77
N LEU A 121 -19.61 -0.91 10.18
CA LEU A 121 -19.50 -0.15 11.42
C LEU A 121 -20.38 1.10 11.41
N LYS A 122 -20.98 1.38 12.56
CA LYS A 122 -21.77 2.59 12.81
C LYS A 122 -21.34 3.19 14.14
N PRO A 123 -21.44 4.52 14.30
CA PRO A 123 -21.16 5.14 15.59
C PRO A 123 -22.16 4.61 16.63
N GLY A 124 -21.70 4.30 17.83
CA GLY A 124 -22.55 3.60 18.78
C GLY A 124 -21.90 3.31 20.11
N ALA A 125 -22.72 2.75 21.01
CA ALA A 125 -22.27 2.31 22.32
C ALA A 125 -21.33 1.10 22.19
N PRO A 126 -20.37 0.93 23.12
CA PRO A 126 -19.35 -0.12 23.04
C PRO A 126 -19.90 -1.53 22.78
N GLU A 127 -20.95 -1.91 23.50
CA GLU A 127 -21.61 -3.21 23.43
C GLU A 127 -22.19 -3.53 22.05
N ALA A 128 -22.56 -2.50 21.27
CA ALA A 128 -23.10 -2.66 19.92
C ALA A 128 -22.00 -2.81 18.85
N CYS A 129 -20.76 -2.42 19.16
CA CYS A 129 -19.67 -2.35 18.17
C CYS A 129 -18.50 -3.30 18.46
N LEU A 130 -18.32 -3.72 19.72
CA LEU A 130 -17.11 -4.43 20.17
C LEU A 130 -16.88 -5.72 19.39
N SER A 131 -17.90 -6.57 19.23
CA SER A 131 -17.77 -7.84 18.52
C SER A 131 -17.35 -7.66 17.06
N THR A 132 -17.96 -6.70 16.34
CA THR A 132 -17.59 -6.38 14.95
C THR A 132 -16.17 -5.85 14.84
N VAL A 133 -15.73 -5.01 15.78
CA VAL A 133 -14.34 -4.49 15.80
C VAL A 133 -13.33 -5.59 16.15
N GLU A 134 -13.66 -6.51 17.05
CA GLU A 134 -12.83 -7.67 17.36
C GLU A 134 -12.68 -8.58 16.14
N GLU A 135 -13.77 -8.85 15.43
CA GLU A 135 -13.75 -9.64 14.21
C GLU A 135 -12.96 -8.95 13.10
N LEU A 136 -13.17 -7.64 12.88
CA LEU A 136 -12.41 -6.84 11.92
C LEU A 136 -10.92 -6.88 12.21
N HIS A 137 -10.52 -6.66 13.47
CA HIS A 137 -9.12 -6.71 13.88
C HIS A 137 -8.53 -8.11 13.65
N SER A 138 -9.27 -9.17 13.98
CA SER A 138 -8.82 -10.55 13.80
C SER A 138 -8.66 -10.92 12.33
N ALA A 139 -9.64 -10.55 11.49
CA ALA A 139 -9.58 -10.75 10.04
C ALA A 139 -8.39 -10.01 9.41
N LEU A 140 -8.14 -8.77 9.83
CA LEU A 140 -6.97 -8.01 9.35
C LEU A 140 -5.65 -8.64 9.80
N LEU A 141 -5.54 -9.14 11.03
CA LEU A 141 -4.33 -9.80 11.49
C LEU A 141 -4.04 -11.09 10.71
N GLN A 142 -5.09 -11.85 10.37
CA GLN A 142 -4.96 -13.01 9.50
C GLN A 142 -4.51 -12.58 8.09
N LEU A 143 -5.14 -11.55 7.51
CA LEU A 143 -4.76 -11.02 6.19
C LEU A 143 -3.31 -10.58 6.18
N ARG A 144 -2.89 -9.86 7.23
CA ARG A 144 -1.52 -9.37 7.37
C ARG A 144 -0.52 -10.50 7.47
N LYS A 145 -0.84 -11.59 8.16
CA LYS A 145 0.04 -12.77 8.24
C LYS A 145 0.20 -13.39 6.86
N ASP A 146 -0.91 -13.73 6.22
CA ASP A 146 -0.90 -14.50 4.97
C ASP A 146 -0.37 -13.66 3.79
N MET A 147 -0.73 -12.37 3.74
CA MET A 147 -0.17 -11.41 2.79
C MET A 147 1.34 -11.27 2.96
N LYS A 148 1.85 -11.19 4.20
CA LYS A 148 3.32 -11.08 4.41
C LYS A 148 4.07 -12.30 3.90
N GLU A 149 3.54 -13.50 4.16
CA GLU A 149 4.12 -14.76 3.67
C GLU A 149 4.11 -14.80 2.13
N HIS A 150 3.00 -14.39 1.52
CA HIS A 150 2.85 -14.31 0.07
C HIS A 150 3.82 -13.31 -0.59
N LEU A 151 3.84 -12.05 -0.11
CA LEU A 151 4.75 -11.01 -0.64
C LEU A 151 6.22 -11.39 -0.44
N GLU A 152 6.57 -12.07 0.66
CA GLU A 152 7.93 -12.56 0.90
C GLU A 152 8.32 -13.67 -0.08
N GLU A 153 7.39 -14.58 -0.42
CA GLU A 153 7.64 -15.61 -1.43
C GLU A 153 7.90 -14.99 -2.81
N GLU A 154 7.10 -14.02 -3.23
CA GLU A 154 7.31 -13.27 -4.47
C GLU A 154 8.65 -12.53 -4.48
N GLU A 155 9.05 -11.96 -3.36
CA GLU A 155 10.33 -11.26 -3.25
C GLU A 155 11.55 -12.19 -3.21
N ILE A 156 11.43 -13.37 -2.61
CA ILE A 156 12.53 -14.33 -2.50
C ILE A 156 12.67 -15.20 -3.75
N ILE A 157 11.57 -15.45 -4.46
CA ILE A 157 11.54 -16.34 -5.62
C ILE A 157 11.30 -15.54 -6.91
N GLY A 158 10.24 -14.74 -6.95
CA GLY A 158 9.79 -14.02 -8.16
C GLY A 158 10.76 -12.93 -8.59
N LEU A 159 11.17 -12.03 -7.68
CA LEU A 159 12.09 -10.95 -7.99
C LEU A 159 13.46 -11.46 -8.51
N PRO A 160 14.14 -12.42 -7.88
CA PRO A 160 15.38 -12.95 -8.43
C PRO A 160 15.19 -13.66 -9.78
N LEU A 161 14.06 -14.38 -9.96
CA LEU A 161 13.74 -15.02 -11.23
C LEU A 161 13.57 -13.99 -12.35
N MET A 162 12.86 -12.90 -12.08
CA MET A 162 12.73 -11.75 -12.98
C MET A 162 14.10 -11.17 -13.31
N ARG A 163 14.89 -10.77 -12.30
CA ARG A 163 16.19 -10.08 -12.50
C ARG A 163 17.23 -10.95 -13.23
N LYS A 164 17.15 -12.28 -13.10
CA LYS A 164 18.03 -13.21 -13.83
C LYS A 164 17.71 -13.33 -15.33
N ASN A 165 16.46 -13.12 -15.71
CA ASN A 165 15.98 -13.42 -17.07
C ASN A 165 15.59 -12.17 -17.87
N PHE A 166 15.47 -11.03 -17.19
CA PHE A 166 15.13 -9.75 -17.79
C PHE A 166 16.13 -8.68 -17.38
N THR A 167 16.40 -7.77 -18.30
CA THR A 167 17.06 -6.50 -18.00
C THR A 167 16.06 -5.51 -17.41
N SER A 168 16.54 -4.53 -16.66
CA SER A 168 15.71 -3.42 -16.18
C SER A 168 14.96 -2.69 -17.31
N LYS A 169 15.57 -2.57 -18.50
CA LYS A 169 14.92 -1.98 -19.68
C LYS A 169 13.72 -2.77 -20.17
N GLU A 170 13.77 -4.10 -20.08
CA GLU A 170 12.65 -4.97 -20.47
C GLU A 170 11.52 -4.91 -19.44
N ILE A 171 11.83 -4.82 -18.14
CA ILE A 171 10.81 -4.69 -17.08
C ILE A 171 10.16 -3.32 -17.07
N LEU A 172 10.88 -2.27 -17.51
CA LEU A 172 10.28 -0.95 -17.69
C LEU A 172 9.13 -0.92 -18.71
N ILE A 173 8.97 -1.93 -19.56
CA ILE A 173 7.86 -2.02 -20.52
C ILE A 173 6.53 -2.22 -19.78
N PRO A 174 6.30 -3.33 -19.06
CA PRO A 174 5.09 -3.49 -18.26
C PRO A 174 4.98 -2.42 -17.17
N GLU A 175 6.06 -2.00 -16.51
CA GLU A 175 5.97 -0.95 -15.47
C GLU A 175 5.41 0.38 -16.03
N LYS A 176 5.75 0.75 -17.27
CA LYS A 176 5.19 1.96 -17.91
C LYS A 176 3.72 1.81 -18.28
N GLU A 177 3.30 0.61 -18.66
CA GLU A 177 1.89 0.30 -18.91
C GLU A 177 1.08 0.47 -17.62
N LEU A 178 1.58 -0.07 -16.50
CA LEU A 178 0.99 0.11 -15.17
C LEU A 178 0.90 1.59 -14.79
N VAL A 179 2.02 2.32 -14.90
CA VAL A 179 2.09 3.74 -14.52
C VAL A 179 1.17 4.62 -15.37
N ALA A 180 0.88 4.23 -16.62
CA ALA A 180 -0.05 4.96 -17.47
C ALA A 180 -1.51 4.87 -16.99
N ASP A 181 -1.88 3.79 -16.30
CA ASP A 181 -3.22 3.61 -15.73
C ASP A 181 -3.38 4.22 -14.32
N LEU A 182 -2.26 4.43 -13.60
CA LEU A 182 -2.29 4.97 -12.25
C LEU A 182 -2.81 6.41 -12.20
N LYS A 183 -3.76 6.65 -11.29
CA LYS A 183 -4.14 8.00 -10.90
C LYS A 183 -3.06 8.61 -10.01
N PRO A 184 -3.02 9.95 -9.89
CA PRO A 184 -2.11 10.59 -8.93
C PRO A 184 -2.29 10.13 -7.48
N SER A 185 -3.48 9.68 -7.08
CA SER A 185 -3.73 9.07 -5.76
C SER A 185 -2.99 7.75 -5.58
N ASP A 186 -2.97 6.93 -6.63
CA ASP A 186 -2.45 5.57 -6.60
C ASP A 186 -0.90 5.65 -6.61
N MET A 187 -0.35 6.61 -7.37
CA MET A 187 1.06 6.98 -7.26
C MET A 187 1.42 7.53 -5.87
N ALA A 188 0.55 8.32 -5.24
CA ALA A 188 0.81 8.82 -3.89
C ALA A 188 0.89 7.66 -2.87
N TRP A 189 0.02 6.66 -3.00
CA TRP A 189 0.05 5.43 -2.22
C TRP A 189 1.37 4.67 -2.41
N PHE A 190 1.75 4.41 -3.65
CA PHE A 190 2.99 3.72 -4.01
C PHE A 190 4.24 4.37 -3.38
N LEU A 191 4.23 5.70 -3.24
CA LEU A 191 5.34 6.48 -2.70
C LEU A 191 5.34 6.59 -1.16
N ARG A 192 4.32 6.10 -0.45
CA ARG A 192 4.20 6.23 1.02
C ARG A 192 5.38 5.68 1.82
N PRO A 193 5.96 4.51 1.50
CA PRO A 193 7.06 3.95 2.29
C PRO A 193 8.34 4.78 2.21
N MET A 194 8.48 5.64 1.20
CA MET A 194 9.66 6.48 0.98
C MET A 194 9.63 7.68 1.92
N LYS A 195 10.76 7.92 2.60
CA LYS A 195 10.83 8.90 3.69
C LYS A 195 11.16 10.29 3.19
N THR A 196 11.90 10.38 2.09
CA THR A 196 12.42 11.65 1.57
C THR A 196 11.77 12.01 0.24
N VAL A 197 11.73 13.31 -0.06
CA VAL A 197 11.28 13.81 -1.37
C VAL A 197 12.18 13.31 -2.49
N GLU A 198 13.47 13.15 -2.21
CA GLU A 198 14.45 12.68 -3.17
C GLU A 198 14.18 11.23 -3.59
N GLU A 199 13.96 10.32 -2.62
CA GLU A 199 13.58 8.93 -2.90
C GLU A 199 12.30 8.86 -3.76
N LYS A 200 11.29 9.68 -3.42
CA LYS A 200 10.03 9.74 -4.18
C LYS A 200 10.24 10.18 -5.63
N ARG A 201 11.08 11.21 -5.85
CA ARG A 201 11.41 11.69 -7.19
C ARG A 201 12.20 10.66 -7.99
N GLN A 202 13.19 10.02 -7.37
CA GLN A 202 13.97 8.97 -8.02
C GLN A 202 13.08 7.81 -8.50
N ALA A 203 12.14 7.37 -7.66
CA ALA A 203 11.19 6.32 -8.03
C ALA A 203 10.32 6.71 -9.24
N MET A 204 9.78 7.93 -9.25
CA MET A 204 8.99 8.45 -10.38
C MET A 204 9.81 8.65 -11.66
N SER A 205 11.04 9.17 -11.54
CA SER A 205 11.92 9.39 -12.70
C SER A 205 12.30 8.08 -13.38
N ARG A 206 12.49 6.99 -12.61
CA ARG A 206 12.81 5.68 -13.17
C ARG A 206 11.74 5.17 -14.12
N VAL A 207 10.47 5.30 -13.74
CA VAL A 207 9.35 4.90 -14.59
C VAL A 207 9.03 5.93 -15.68
N GLY A 208 9.82 6.99 -15.78
CA GLY A 208 9.77 7.97 -16.86
C GLY A 208 8.78 9.11 -16.66
N ILE A 209 8.32 9.37 -15.43
CA ILE A 209 7.44 10.50 -15.14
C ILE A 209 8.26 11.80 -15.23
N PRO A 210 7.90 12.77 -16.09
CA PRO A 210 8.67 14.01 -16.24
C PRO A 210 8.67 14.89 -14.99
N ASP A 211 9.79 15.56 -14.70
CA ASP A 211 9.98 16.39 -13.48
C ASP A 211 8.88 17.45 -13.26
N LEU A 212 8.36 18.03 -14.35
CA LEU A 212 7.28 19.00 -14.27
C LEU A 212 5.97 18.35 -13.79
N ILE A 213 5.65 17.14 -14.27
CA ILE A 213 4.49 16.35 -13.83
C ILE A 213 4.68 15.88 -12.39
N GLN A 214 5.88 15.42 -12.03
CA GLN A 214 6.19 15.09 -10.64
C GLN A 214 5.90 16.29 -9.72
N THR A 215 6.37 17.48 -10.10
CA THR A 215 6.29 18.68 -9.27
C THR A 215 4.87 19.25 -9.16
N LEU A 216 4.13 19.29 -10.27
CA LEU A 216 2.84 19.96 -10.35
C LEU A 216 1.64 19.04 -10.08
N VAL A 217 1.80 17.72 -10.24
CA VAL A 217 0.71 16.75 -10.12
C VAL A 217 0.98 15.75 -9.00
N MET A 218 2.09 15.02 -9.07
CA MET A 218 2.33 13.89 -8.16
C MET A 218 2.68 14.34 -6.75
N MET A 219 3.60 15.28 -6.57
CA MET A 219 3.96 15.77 -5.24
C MET A 219 2.79 16.46 -4.50
N PRO A 220 1.91 17.24 -5.17
CA PRO A 220 0.66 17.68 -4.57
C PRO A 220 -0.27 16.53 -4.16
N ALA A 221 -0.37 15.46 -4.96
CA ALA A 221 -1.14 14.27 -4.60
C ALA A 221 -0.56 13.57 -3.37
N VAL A 222 0.78 13.41 -3.28
CA VAL A 222 1.48 12.90 -2.10
C VAL A 222 1.16 13.74 -0.86
N ARG A 223 1.22 15.07 -0.95
CA ARG A 223 0.88 15.94 0.20
C ARG A 223 -0.59 15.83 0.60
N LYS A 224 -1.49 15.70 -0.38
CA LYS A 224 -2.94 15.51 -0.13
C LYS A 224 -3.19 14.17 0.56
N ASP A 225 -2.50 13.14 0.13
CA ASP A 225 -2.54 11.81 0.72
C ASP A 225 -2.02 11.83 2.18
N GLU A 226 -0.86 12.45 2.40
CA GLU A 226 -0.26 12.62 3.73
C GLU A 226 -1.19 13.39 4.69
N ALA A 227 -1.81 14.47 4.21
CA ALA A 227 -2.75 15.27 4.99
C ALA A 227 -4.12 14.60 5.20
N GLY A 228 -4.45 13.61 4.37
CA GLY A 228 -5.71 12.87 4.36
C GLY A 228 -5.57 11.48 4.99
N LEU A 229 -5.27 10.48 4.15
CA LEU A 229 -5.28 9.06 4.52
C LEU A 229 -4.20 8.72 5.56
N VAL A 230 -2.95 9.17 5.35
CA VAL A 230 -1.87 8.89 6.31
C VAL A 230 -2.15 9.53 7.66
N ARG A 231 -2.76 10.71 7.65
CA ARG A 231 -3.23 11.35 8.87
C ARG A 231 -4.32 10.51 9.53
N MET A 232 -5.33 10.03 8.81
CA MET A 232 -6.39 9.17 9.36
C MET A 232 -5.82 7.92 10.05
N TYR A 233 -4.80 7.28 9.46
CA TYR A 233 -4.10 6.17 10.11
C TYR A 233 -3.51 6.57 11.46
N ARG A 234 -2.76 7.68 11.51
CA ARG A 234 -2.11 8.17 12.73
C ARG A 234 -3.10 8.49 13.83
N GLU A 235 -4.16 9.20 13.49
CA GLU A 235 -5.18 9.65 14.46
C GLU A 235 -5.97 8.44 15.00
N LEU A 236 -6.29 7.45 14.14
CA LEU A 236 -6.87 6.17 14.58
C LEU A 236 -5.95 5.42 15.54
N ALA A 237 -4.66 5.31 15.23
CA ALA A 237 -3.68 4.63 16.06
C ALA A 237 -3.44 5.35 17.41
N ALA A 238 -3.55 6.69 17.43
CA ALA A 238 -3.49 7.48 18.64
C ALA A 238 -4.79 7.41 19.47
N GLY A 239 -5.93 7.10 18.83
CA GLY A 239 -7.24 7.21 19.44
C GLY A 239 -7.70 8.67 19.60
N GLU A 240 -7.17 9.56 18.76
CA GLU A 240 -7.40 11.01 18.80
C GLU A 240 -8.27 11.46 17.62
N PRO A 241 -9.21 12.40 17.81
CA PRO A 241 -10.00 12.93 16.70
C PRO A 241 -9.14 13.63 15.65
N ILE A 242 -9.50 13.49 14.37
CA ILE A 242 -8.87 14.25 13.28
C ILE A 242 -9.15 15.74 13.49
N ALA A 243 -8.17 16.49 13.99
CA ALA A 243 -8.31 17.93 14.17
C ALA A 243 -8.65 18.62 12.84
N PRO A 244 -9.54 19.62 12.82
CA PRO A 244 -9.84 20.35 11.60
C PRO A 244 -8.54 20.97 11.04
N PRO A 245 -8.40 21.08 9.71
CA PRO A 245 -7.26 21.77 9.12
C PRO A 245 -7.17 23.17 9.71
N ALA A 246 -5.97 23.57 10.16
CA ALA A 246 -5.74 24.92 10.66
C ALA A 246 -6.21 25.91 9.58
N LYS A 247 -7.15 26.79 9.93
CA LYS A 247 -7.57 27.85 9.02
C LYS A 247 -6.34 28.67 8.68
N LYS A 248 -5.84 28.56 7.44
CA LYS A 248 -4.83 29.51 6.95
C LYS A 248 -5.51 30.87 6.99
N GLY A 249 -5.13 31.71 7.95
CA GLY A 249 -5.59 33.08 8.00
C GLY A 249 -5.32 33.69 6.64
N PHE A 250 -6.36 34.19 5.97
CA PHE A 250 -6.16 35.07 4.84
C PHE A 250 -5.37 36.25 5.39
N LEU A 251 -4.10 36.37 5.00
CA LEU A 251 -3.38 37.62 5.11
C LEU A 251 -4.14 38.59 4.20
N CYS A 252 -5.08 39.33 4.79
CA CYS A 252 -5.64 40.51 4.18
C CYS A 252 -4.46 41.47 3.99
N PHE A 253 -3.95 41.56 2.77
CA PHE A 253 -3.10 42.68 2.37
C PHE A 253 -4.01 43.92 2.42
N ALA A 254 -3.93 44.68 3.51
CA ALA A 254 -4.46 46.03 3.54
C ALA A 254 -3.65 46.84 2.53
N ALA A 255 -4.37 47.42 1.56
CA ALA A 255 -3.84 48.28 0.50
C ALA A 255 -3.38 49.63 1.04
#